data_AF-A0A5C8AU71-F1
#
_entry.id   AF-A0A5C8AU71-F1
#
_cell.length_a   1.000
_cell.length_b   1.000
_cell.length_c   1.000
_cell.angle_alpha   90.00
_cell.angle_beta   90.00
_cell.angle_gamma   90.00
#
_symmetry.space_group_name_H-M   'P 1'
#
loop_
_entity.id
_entity.type
_entity.pdbx_description
1 polymer ?
#
loop_
_entity_poly.entity_id
_entity_poly.type
_entity_poly.pdbx_seq_one_letter_code
_entity_poly.pdbx_strand_id
1 'polypeptide(L)'
;MKTKHKDNNLRIAIDLQQIGRLRFELSMHSGSVTEQSEVRQQLHGSLFTLLHEVRRLRPSRIVLASVNGLAESLASERERVRKIAGIAFTMLSLALPRCQLEMEFAPVK
;
A
#
# COMPACT_ATOMS: atom_id res chain seq x y z
N MET A 1 13.50 2.58 32.23
CA MET A 1 12.37 2.98 31.36
C MET A 1 12.50 2.24 30.04
N LYS A 2 11.59 1.33 29.68
CA LYS A 2 11.58 0.71 28.36
C LYS A 2 11.11 1.77 27.36
N THR A 3 11.96 2.13 26.40
CA THR A 3 11.55 2.94 25.26
C THR A 3 10.37 2.22 24.59
N LYS A 4 9.17 2.82 24.66
CA LYS A 4 8.04 2.39 23.83
C LYS A 4 8.52 2.53 22.40
N HIS A 5 8.84 1.41 21.75
CA HIS A 5 9.05 1.41 20.31
C HIS A 5 7.77 2.03 19.71
N LYS A 6 7.88 3.21 19.11
CA LYS A 6 6.81 3.75 18.29
C LYS A 6 6.68 2.77 17.13
N ASP A 7 5.61 1.98 17.12
CA ASP A 7 5.31 1.10 16.00
C ASP A 7 5.20 1.97 14.74
N ASN A 8 6.13 1.80 13.82
CA ASN A 8 6.19 2.57 12.59
C ASN A 8 5.34 1.86 11.54
N ASN A 9 4.03 1.93 11.74
CA ASN A 9 3.05 1.26 10.88
C ASN A 9 2.78 2.13 9.65
N LEU A 10 2.98 1.56 8.46
CA LEU A 10 2.68 2.18 7.18
C LEU A 10 1.44 1.52 6.58
N ARG A 11 0.43 2.31 6.24
CA ARG A 11 -0.71 1.83 5.45
C ARG A 11 -0.55 2.34 4.03
N ILE A 12 -0.69 1.43 3.07
CA ILE A 12 -0.60 1.69 1.64
C ILE A 12 -1.98 1.42 1.04
N ALA A 13 -2.70 2.46 0.70
CA ALA A 13 -3.98 2.37 0.03
C ALA A 13 -3.75 2.24 -1.48
N ILE A 14 -4.29 1.21 -2.13
CA ILE A 14 -4.14 0.92 -3.55
C ILE A 14 -5.49 1.14 -4.24
N ASP A 15 -5.53 2.06 -5.20
CA ASP A 15 -6.72 2.34 -6.01
C ASP A 15 -6.39 2.31 -7.51
N LEU A 16 -7.31 1.76 -8.30
CA LEU A 16 -7.29 1.81 -9.77
C LEU A 16 -8.13 3.00 -10.23
N GLN A 17 -7.45 4.06 -10.66
CA GLN A 17 -8.11 5.19 -11.30
C GLN A 17 -8.41 4.88 -12.78
N GLN A 18 -9.32 5.67 -13.36
CA GLN A 18 -9.65 5.59 -14.78
C GLN A 18 -8.37 5.61 -15.63
N ILE A 19 -8.31 4.71 -16.63
CA ILE A 19 -7.17 4.55 -17.55
C ILE A 19 -5.90 4.01 -16.87
N GLY A 20 -5.96 2.83 -16.25
CA GLY A 20 -4.77 2.02 -15.91
C GLY A 20 -3.73 2.69 -15.00
N ARG A 21 -4.14 3.73 -14.27
CA ARG A 21 -3.30 4.47 -13.32
C ARG A 21 -3.51 3.88 -11.93
N LEU A 22 -2.41 3.68 -11.23
CA LEU A 22 -2.44 3.31 -9.82
C LEU A 22 -2.21 4.54 -8.97
N ARG A 23 -3.03 4.66 -7.93
CA ARG A 23 -2.82 5.59 -6.84
C ARG A 23 -2.40 4.79 -5.62
N PHE A 24 -1.24 5.14 -5.08
CA PHE A 24 -0.80 4.66 -3.78
C PHE A 24 -0.88 5.81 -2.78
N GLU A 25 -1.63 5.62 -1.70
CA GLU A 25 -1.61 6.54 -0.58
C GLU A 25 -0.84 5.92 0.58
N LEU A 26 0.26 6.55 0.95
CA LEU A 26 1.07 6.17 2.10
C LEU A 26 0.60 6.96 3.32
N SER A 27 0.30 6.29 4.43
CA SER A 27 0.00 6.96 5.70
C SER A 27 0.70 6.26 6.87
N MET A 28 1.37 7.03 7.71
CA MET A 28 2.04 6.53 8.91
C MET A 28 1.27 6.87 10.18
N HIS A 29 1.12 5.89 11.07
CA HIS A 29 0.47 6.09 12.38
C HIS A 29 1.49 5.92 13.52
N SER A 30 2.39 6.89 13.70
CA SER A 30 3.41 6.90 14.77
C SER A 30 3.15 7.98 15.84
N GLY A 31 1.96 7.96 16.44
CA GLY A 31 1.59 8.87 17.54
C GLY A 31 1.29 10.31 17.11
N SER A 32 0.53 10.45 16.03
CA SER A 32 0.04 11.67 15.35
C SER A 32 1.06 12.53 14.59
N VAL A 33 1.38 12.11 13.35
CA VAL A 33 1.54 13.00 12.19
C VAL A 33 1.10 12.18 10.96
N THR A 34 0.05 12.63 10.27
CA THR A 34 -0.48 11.97 9.06
C THR A 34 0.32 12.44 7.84
N GLU A 35 1.54 11.94 7.67
CA GLU A 35 2.28 12.16 6.43
C GLU A 35 1.60 11.35 5.32
N GLN A 36 0.85 12.05 4.45
CA GLN A 36 0.19 11.47 3.28
C GLN A 36 1.03 11.75 2.04
N SER A 37 1.53 10.69 1.42
CA SER A 37 2.23 10.78 0.13
C SER A 37 1.44 10.02 -0.93
N GLU A 38 1.13 10.68 -2.03
CA GLU A 38 0.38 10.12 -3.15
C GLU A 38 1.31 9.85 -4.34
N VAL A 39 1.38 8.59 -4.79
CA VAL A 39 2.14 8.20 -5.98
C VAL A 39 1.18 7.86 -7.11
N ARG A 40 1.17 8.66 -8.19
CA ARG A 40 0.38 8.45 -9.41
C ARG A 40 1.28 8.20 -10.62
N GLN A 41 1.36 6.96 -11.11
CA GLN A 41 2.08 6.62 -12.34
C GLN A 41 1.39 5.47 -13.11
N GLN A 42 1.91 5.13 -14.30
CA GLN A 42 1.55 3.89 -14.99
C GLN A 42 1.97 2.66 -14.14
N LEU A 43 1.26 1.54 -14.29
CA LEU A 43 1.40 0.30 -13.50
C LEU A 43 2.85 -0.10 -13.18
N HIS A 44 3.72 -0.17 -14.20
CA HIS A 44 5.09 -0.63 -14.03
C HIS A 44 6.00 0.36 -13.27
N GLY A 45 5.84 1.67 -13.49
CA GLY A 45 6.65 2.69 -12.81
C GLY A 45 6.22 2.92 -11.35
N SER A 46 4.93 2.69 -11.06
CA SER A 46 4.36 2.98 -9.74
C SER A 46 4.90 2.08 -8.63
N LEU A 47 5.13 0.79 -8.91
CA LEU A 47 5.58 -0.16 -7.89
C LEU A 47 7.04 0.03 -7.48
N PHE A 48 7.91 0.42 -8.42
CA PHE A 48 9.31 0.69 -8.11
C PHE A 48 9.46 1.98 -7.29
N THR A 49 8.72 3.02 -7.68
CA THR A 49 8.64 4.29 -6.93
C THR A 49 8.08 4.07 -5.53
N LEU A 50 7.02 3.24 -5.40
CA LEU A 50 6.48 2.83 -4.11
C LEU A 50 7.55 2.14 -3.24
N LEU A 51 8.30 1.19 -3.80
CA LEU A 51 9.35 0.48 -3.07
C LEU A 51 10.42 1.43 -2.54
N HIS A 52 10.81 2.42 -3.34
CA HIS A 52 11.77 3.44 -2.95
C HIS A 52 11.29 4.25 -1.73
N GLU A 53 10.05 4.74 -1.76
CA GLU A 53 9.48 5.48 -0.64
C GLU A 53 9.34 4.63 0.61
N VAL A 54 8.86 3.39 0.48
CA VAL A 54 8.73 2.49 1.63
C VAL A 54 10.08 2.19 2.28
N ARG A 55 11.14 1.99 1.48
CA ARG A 55 12.51 1.80 1.99
C ARG A 55 13.01 3.02 2.76
N ARG A 56 12.67 4.24 2.32
CA ARG A 56 12.99 5.49 3.02
C ARG A 56 12.32 5.55 4.38
N LEU A 57 11.05 5.14 4.46
CA LEU A 57 10.25 5.22 5.68
C LEU A 57 10.58 4.13 6.72
N ARG A 58 11.23 3.02 6.32
CA ARG A 58 11.62 1.89 7.20
C ARG A 58 10.50 1.46 8.16
N PRO A 59 9.31 1.11 7.65
CA PRO A 59 8.20 0.70 8.50
C PRO A 59 8.49 -0.65 9.17
N SER A 60 7.97 -0.83 10.39
CA SER A 60 7.99 -2.12 11.09
C SER A 60 6.85 -3.03 10.62
N ARG A 61 5.74 -2.42 10.15
CA ARG A 61 4.58 -3.10 9.60
C ARG A 61 4.02 -2.32 8.42
N ILE A 62 3.60 -3.03 7.38
CA ILE A 62 2.91 -2.49 6.21
C ILE A 62 1.56 -3.17 6.05
N VAL A 63 0.51 -2.38 5.90
CA VAL A 63 -0.83 -2.85 5.53
C VAL A 63 -1.16 -2.37 4.12
N LEU A 64 -1.30 -3.31 3.18
CA LEU A 64 -1.80 -3.04 1.84
C LEU A 64 -3.33 -3.07 1.85
N ALA A 65 -3.96 -1.92 1.67
CA ALA A 65 -5.41 -1.80 1.68
C ALA A 65 -5.94 -1.51 0.27
N SER A 66 -6.92 -2.27 -0.20
CA SER A 66 -7.71 -1.84 -1.37
C SER A 66 -8.65 -0.73 -0.94
N VAL A 67 -8.62 0.42 -1.61
CA VAL A 67 -9.58 1.51 -1.34
C VAL A 67 -10.80 1.32 -2.22
N ASN A 68 -11.98 1.73 -1.73
CA ASN A 68 -13.24 1.73 -2.47
C ASN A 68 -13.21 2.77 -3.60
N GLY A 69 -12.46 2.48 -4.66
CA GLY A 69 -12.58 3.18 -5.93
C GLY A 69 -13.56 2.48 -6.87
N LEU A 70 -13.77 3.06 -8.06
CA LEU A 70 -14.59 2.57 -9.18
C LEU A 70 -14.45 1.06 -9.49
N ALA A 71 -13.39 0.42 -8.99
CA ALA A 71 -13.14 -1.00 -9.06
C ALA A 71 -14.19 -1.89 -8.37
N GLU A 72 -14.91 -1.42 -7.34
CA GLU A 72 -15.94 -2.25 -6.68
C GLU A 72 -17.13 -2.56 -7.60
N SER A 73 -17.42 -1.69 -8.56
CA SER A 73 -18.57 -1.82 -9.47
C SER A 73 -18.41 -2.91 -10.53
N LEU A 74 -17.18 -3.36 -10.81
CA LEU A 74 -16.88 -4.34 -11.86
C LEU A 74 -15.96 -5.46 -11.34
N ALA A 75 -16.39 -6.72 -11.49
CA ALA A 75 -15.61 -7.89 -11.09
C ALA A 75 -14.19 -7.93 -11.72
N SER A 76 -14.05 -7.45 -12.95
CA SER A 76 -12.78 -7.37 -13.67
C SER A 76 -11.79 -6.41 -13.01
N GLU A 77 -12.25 -5.26 -12.52
CA GLU A 77 -11.39 -4.28 -11.87
C GLU A 77 -10.96 -4.76 -10.49
N ARG A 78 -11.86 -5.42 -9.72
CA ARG A 78 -11.49 -6.08 -8.45
C ARG A 78 -10.37 -7.09 -8.61
N GLU A 79 -10.48 -7.95 -9.63
CA GLU A 79 -9.45 -8.95 -9.92
C GLU A 79 -8.12 -8.29 -10.29
N ARG A 80 -8.16 -7.17 -11.03
CA ARG A 80 -6.96 -6.38 -11.33
C ARG A 80 -6.34 -5.77 -10.07
N VAL A 81 -7.12 -5.15 -9.18
CA VAL A 81 -6.60 -4.61 -7.91
C VAL A 81 -5.96 -5.72 -7.09
N ARG A 82 -6.61 -6.89 -6.97
CA ARG A 82 -6.04 -8.04 -6.25
C ARG A 82 -4.72 -8.51 -6.83
N LYS A 83 -4.63 -8.63 -8.16
CA LYS A 83 -3.37 -8.99 -8.84
C LYS A 83 -2.27 -7.99 -8.55
N ILE A 84 -2.58 -6.69 -8.64
CA ILE A 84 -1.61 -5.61 -8.36
C ILE A 84 -1.19 -5.61 -6.90
N ALA A 85 -2.13 -5.75 -5.97
CA ALA A 85 -1.86 -5.85 -4.55
C ALA A 85 -0.98 -7.08 -4.23
N GLY A 86 -1.23 -8.22 -4.87
CA GLY A 86 -0.40 -9.42 -4.75
C GLY A 86 1.03 -9.23 -5.26
N ILE A 87 1.20 -8.53 -6.39
CA ILE A 87 2.52 -8.17 -6.91
C ILE A 87 3.23 -7.21 -5.93
N ALA A 88 2.55 -6.16 -5.48
CA ALA A 88 3.10 -5.21 -4.52
C ALA A 88 3.51 -5.91 -3.22
N PHE A 89 2.66 -6.81 -2.70
CA PHE A 89 2.95 -7.63 -1.53
C PHE A 89 4.22 -8.44 -1.71
N THR A 90 4.33 -9.17 -2.83
CA THR A 90 5.50 -9.99 -3.14
C THR A 90 6.77 -9.16 -3.27
N MET A 91 6.70 -8.01 -3.94
CA MET A 91 7.84 -7.09 -4.07
C MET A 91 8.28 -6.55 -2.71
N LEU A 92 7.33 -6.13 -1.86
CA LEU A 92 7.61 -5.62 -0.52
C LEU A 92 8.18 -6.70 0.39
N SER A 93 7.67 -7.94 0.33
CA SER A 93 8.17 -9.05 1.15
C SER A 93 9.61 -9.40 0.80
N LEU A 94 9.96 -9.37 -0.49
CA LEU A 94 11.33 -9.59 -0.94
C LEU A 94 12.26 -8.42 -0.57
N ALA A 95 11.78 -7.19 -0.68
CA ALA A 95 12.59 -6.00 -0.43
C ALA A 95 12.75 -5.64 1.06
N LEU A 96 11.83 -6.09 1.91
CA LEU A 96 11.72 -5.71 3.33
C LEU A 96 11.48 -6.95 4.21
N PRO A 97 12.44 -7.89 4.30
CA PRO A 97 12.24 -9.21 4.91
C PRO A 97 11.95 -9.19 6.42
N ARG A 98 12.16 -8.05 7.09
CA ARG A 98 11.88 -7.86 8.52
C ARG A 98 10.61 -7.05 8.81
N CYS A 99 9.93 -6.58 7.76
CA CYS A 99 8.70 -5.82 7.88
C CYS A 99 7.51 -6.79 7.92
N GLN A 100 6.61 -6.63 8.89
CA GLN A 100 5.36 -7.38 8.91
C GLN A 100 4.44 -6.88 7.80
N LEU A 101 4.05 -7.75 6.88
CA LEU A 101 3.19 -7.40 5.74
C LEU A 101 1.80 -8.01 5.91
N GLU A 102 0.77 -7.19 5.68
CA GLU A 102 -0.63 -7.60 5.74
C GLU A 102 -1.40 -7.05 4.54
N MET A 103 -2.49 -7.73 4.18
CA MET A 103 -3.43 -7.28 3.16
C MET A 103 -4.82 -7.14 3.76
N GLU A 104 -5.47 -6.02 3.46
CA GLU A 104 -6.85 -5.75 3.81
C GLU A 104 -7.63 -5.43 2.52
N PHE A 105 -8.56 -6.31 2.15
CA PHE A 105 -9.48 -6.07 1.06
C PHE A 105 -10.83 -5.65 1.64
N ALA A 106 -11.43 -4.60 1.08
CA ALA A 106 -12.78 -4.20 1.44
C ALA A 106 -13.74 -5.39 1.20
N PRO A 107 -14.63 -5.71 2.17
CA PRO A 107 -15.61 -6.77 1.99
C PRO A 107 -16.61 -6.38 0.90
N VAL A 108 -16.86 -7.30 -0.02
CA VAL A 108 -17.87 -7.14 -1.07
C VAL A 108 -19.25 -7.24 -0.41
N LYS A 109 -20.08 -6.21 -0.56
CA LYS A 109 -21.52 -6.29 -0.31
C LYS A 109 -22.25 -6.81 -1.52
#